data_AF-A0A8J3EDV1-F1
#
_entry.id   AF-A0A8J3EDV1-F1
#
_cell.length_a   1.000
_cell.length_b   1.000
_cell.length_c   1.000
_cell.angle_alpha   90.00
_cell.angle_beta   90.00
_cell.angle_gamma   90.00
#
_symmetry.space_group_name_H-M   'P 1'
#
loop_
_entity.id
_entity.type
_entity.pdbx_description
1 polymer ?
#
loop_
_entity_poly.entity_id
_entity_poly.type
_entity_poly.pdbx_seq_one_letter_code
_entity_poly.pdbx_strand_id
1 'polypeptide(L)'
;MPIAYPERNEGRAAFRRVLEALSQATPVTAALAHLYGYTHPSQFEQDLEKFQRELATTVNDHADRLVRLEALMAPRAVLNAMALEVAFYTLRTNETGRGDSVIFGTLQAAFTSVEKALLEEAVAELAHHGYVTTSSAMGHPIRAYRPTANLFLAFDLAATGHDTRADATEIARIWLAEDEMRSVHRLKERLGWSVRRLNPALCALRPVFPEGRWSREVHPTLATTSVLITPDERFKLRQIVTSGRVD
;
A
#
# COMPACT_ATOMS: atom_id res chain seq x y z
N MET A 1 9.61 -7.04 -15.82
CA MET A 1 10.55 -7.70 -16.75
C MET A 1 9.85 -7.86 -18.08
N PRO A 2 10.42 -7.39 -19.20
CA PRO A 2 9.81 -7.57 -20.52
C PRO A 2 9.77 -9.06 -20.85
N ILE A 3 8.66 -9.53 -21.42
CA ILE A 3 8.57 -10.90 -21.91
C ILE A 3 9.46 -10.99 -23.15
N ALA A 4 10.49 -11.82 -23.09
CA ALA A 4 11.37 -12.08 -24.22
C ALA A 4 10.58 -12.74 -25.35
N TYR A 5 10.86 -12.32 -26.59
CA TYR A 5 10.27 -12.96 -27.77
C TYR A 5 10.73 -14.43 -27.83
N PRO A 6 9.83 -15.36 -28.16
CA PRO A 6 10.23 -16.76 -28.29
C PRO A 6 11.25 -16.91 -29.42
N GLU A 7 12.45 -17.35 -29.09
CA GLU A 7 13.48 -17.66 -30.08
C GLU A 7 13.14 -18.98 -30.80
N ARG A 8 13.40 -18.99 -32.12
CA ARG A 8 13.14 -20.12 -33.01
C ARG A 8 13.96 -21.33 -32.57
N ASN A 9 13.33 -22.34 -32.00
CA ASN A 9 14.01 -23.58 -31.61
C ASN A 9 14.13 -24.53 -32.82
N GLU A 10 15.20 -24.33 -33.60
CA GLU A 10 15.47 -25.02 -34.87
C GLU A 10 15.44 -26.57 -34.74
N GLY A 11 15.82 -27.10 -33.58
CA GLY A 11 15.85 -28.55 -33.33
C GLY A 11 14.47 -29.22 -33.28
N ARG A 12 13.45 -28.55 -32.73
CA ARG A 12 12.07 -29.09 -32.70
C ARG A 12 11.40 -29.03 -34.07
N ALA A 13 11.70 -28.01 -34.86
CA ALA A 13 11.20 -27.89 -36.23
C ALA A 13 11.79 -28.98 -37.14
N ALA A 14 13.07 -29.31 -36.98
CA ALA A 14 13.71 -30.40 -37.71
C ALA A 14 13.10 -31.78 -37.38
N PHE A 15 12.85 -32.06 -36.09
CA PHE A 15 12.32 -33.35 -35.65
C PHE A 15 10.88 -33.63 -36.14
N ARG A 16 10.03 -32.59 -36.19
CA ARG A 16 8.65 -32.71 -36.67
C ARG A 16 8.59 -33.00 -38.18
N ARG A 17 9.52 -32.43 -38.96
CA ARG A 17 9.60 -32.61 -40.42
C ARG A 17 10.09 -33.99 -40.83
N VAL A 18 10.99 -34.60 -40.05
CA VAL A 18 11.39 -36.01 -40.24
C VAL A 18 10.20 -36.95 -40.04
N LEU A 19 9.37 -36.66 -39.04
CA LEU A 19 8.15 -37.42 -38.75
C LEU A 19 7.09 -37.29 -39.86
N GLU A 20 6.90 -36.10 -40.43
CA GLU A 20 5.99 -35.88 -41.55
C GLU A 20 6.49 -36.52 -42.84
N ALA A 21 7.80 -36.45 -43.14
CA ALA A 21 8.41 -37.06 -44.31
C ALA A 21 8.26 -38.60 -44.35
N LEU A 22 8.23 -39.25 -43.19
CA LEU A 22 8.03 -40.70 -43.08
C LEU A 22 6.58 -41.13 -43.34
N SER A 23 5.62 -40.22 -43.24
CA SER A 23 4.18 -40.53 -43.39
C SER A 23 3.66 -40.47 -44.83
N GLN A 24 4.39 -39.86 -45.77
CA GLN A 24 3.98 -39.73 -47.17
C GLN A 24 4.97 -40.45 -48.10
N ALA A 25 4.84 -41.77 -48.18
CA ALA A 25 5.63 -42.61 -49.07
C ALA A 25 5.25 -42.41 -50.55
N THR A 26 5.80 -41.37 -51.19
CA THR A 26 6.08 -41.33 -52.65
C THR A 26 7.39 -40.56 -52.88
N PRO A 27 8.43 -41.19 -53.45
CA PRO A 27 9.81 -40.67 -53.40
C PRO A 27 10.06 -39.40 -54.25
N VAL A 28 9.23 -39.11 -55.26
CA VAL A 28 9.44 -37.96 -56.15
C VAL A 28 8.84 -36.66 -55.58
N THR A 29 7.72 -36.75 -54.86
CA THR A 29 7.07 -35.62 -54.17
C THR A 29 7.80 -35.23 -52.89
N ALA A 30 8.40 -36.18 -52.17
CA ALA A 30 9.19 -35.92 -50.97
C ALA A 30 10.42 -35.03 -51.24
N ALA A 31 11.10 -35.21 -52.38
CA ALA A 31 12.25 -34.38 -52.77
C ALA A 31 11.85 -32.94 -53.15
N LEU A 32 10.69 -32.75 -53.79
CA LEU A 32 10.15 -31.42 -54.10
C LEU A 32 9.60 -30.71 -52.86
N ALA A 33 8.95 -31.44 -51.94
CA ALA A 33 8.51 -30.91 -50.64
C ALA A 33 9.71 -30.52 -49.76
N HIS A 34 10.83 -31.26 -49.83
CA HIS A 34 12.08 -30.91 -49.16
C HIS A 34 12.69 -29.59 -49.65
N LEU A 35 12.60 -29.29 -50.96
CA LEU A 35 13.09 -28.03 -51.53
C LEU A 35 12.13 -26.85 -51.27
N TYR A 36 10.81 -27.10 -51.24
CA TYR A 36 9.81 -26.05 -50.99
C TYR A 36 9.73 -25.67 -49.50
N GLY A 37 9.86 -26.64 -48.58
CA GLY A 37 9.84 -26.42 -47.13
C GLY A 37 11.14 -25.83 -46.54
N TYR A 38 12.22 -25.79 -47.32
CA TYR A 38 13.47 -25.14 -46.93
C TYR A 38 13.49 -23.63 -47.23
N THR A 39 12.65 -23.17 -48.16
CA THR A 39 12.67 -21.77 -48.62
C THR A 39 11.49 -20.94 -48.15
N HIS A 40 10.39 -21.55 -47.69
CA HIS A 40 9.20 -20.82 -47.24
C HIS A 40 8.65 -21.39 -45.92
N PRO A 41 8.63 -20.60 -44.82
CA PRO A 41 7.96 -21.02 -43.59
C PRO A 41 6.48 -21.24 -43.86
N SER A 42 5.89 -22.27 -43.25
CA SER A 42 4.47 -22.58 -43.45
C SER A 42 3.60 -21.41 -42.97
N GLN A 43 2.45 -21.14 -43.61
CA GLN A 43 1.56 -20.04 -43.21
C GLN A 43 1.18 -20.14 -41.72
N PHE A 44 1.00 -21.35 -41.20
CA PHE A 44 0.73 -21.59 -39.78
C PHE A 44 1.89 -21.16 -38.86
N GLU A 45 3.15 -21.43 -39.23
CA GLU A 45 4.31 -20.97 -38.45
C GLU A 45 4.40 -19.43 -38.45
N GLN A 46 4.12 -18.80 -39.59
CA GLN A 46 4.10 -17.33 -39.70
C GLN A 46 2.96 -16.72 -38.87
N ASP A 47 1.78 -17.32 -38.90
CA ASP A 47 0.61 -16.87 -38.13
C ASP A 47 0.82 -17.07 -36.63
N LEU A 48 1.42 -18.19 -36.21
CA LEU A 48 1.75 -18.46 -34.82
C LEU A 48 2.81 -17.47 -34.31
N GLU A 49 3.85 -17.20 -35.10
CA GLU A 49 4.88 -16.24 -34.75
C GLU A 49 4.32 -14.81 -34.66
N LYS A 50 3.46 -14.42 -35.61
CA LYS A 50 2.76 -13.15 -35.59
C LYS A 50 1.88 -13.03 -34.34
N PHE A 51 1.08 -14.06 -34.05
CA PHE A 51 0.25 -14.12 -32.85
C PHE A 51 1.08 -13.99 -31.57
N GLN A 52 2.19 -14.73 -31.46
CA GLN A 52 3.09 -14.68 -30.29
C GLN A 52 3.72 -13.29 -30.10
N ARG A 53 4.14 -12.64 -31.20
CA ARG A 53 4.68 -11.27 -31.15
C ARG A 53 3.60 -10.26 -30.76
N GLU A 54 2.40 -10.38 -31.31
CA GLU A 54 1.26 -9.52 -30.95
C GLU A 54 0.95 -9.66 -29.46
N LEU A 55 0.87 -10.90 -28.94
CA LEU A 55 0.63 -11.17 -27.53
C LEU A 55 1.72 -10.60 -26.64
N ALA A 56 3.00 -10.81 -26.98
CA ALA A 56 4.13 -10.25 -26.24
C ALA A 56 4.10 -8.72 -26.23
N THR A 57 3.77 -8.10 -27.38
CA THR A 57 3.68 -6.64 -27.50
C THR A 57 2.53 -6.08 -26.66
N THR A 58 1.34 -6.70 -26.74
CA THR A 58 0.18 -6.28 -25.94
C THR A 58 0.43 -6.44 -24.45
N VAL A 59 1.04 -7.56 -24.02
CA VAL A 59 1.36 -7.78 -22.60
C VAL A 59 2.41 -6.78 -22.11
N ASN A 60 3.44 -6.49 -22.90
CA ASN A 60 4.43 -5.48 -22.54
C ASN A 60 3.81 -4.07 -22.47
N ASP A 61 2.95 -3.67 -23.42
CA ASP A 61 2.26 -2.36 -23.37
C ASP A 61 1.32 -2.27 -22.16
N HIS A 62 0.61 -3.36 -21.83
CA HIS A 62 -0.21 -3.42 -20.62
C HIS A 62 0.63 -3.31 -19.35
N ALA A 63 1.78 -3.98 -19.27
CA ALA A 63 2.70 -3.86 -18.14
C ALA A 63 3.22 -2.42 -17.99
N ASP A 64 3.60 -1.77 -19.09
CA ASP A 64 4.08 -0.38 -19.07
C ASP A 64 2.97 0.61 -18.69
N ARG A 65 1.72 0.36 -19.10
CA ARG A 65 0.55 1.15 -18.66
C ARG A 65 0.29 0.95 -17.18
N LEU A 66 0.38 -0.28 -16.68
CA LEU A 66 0.24 -0.57 -15.25
C LEU A 66 1.31 0.14 -14.43
N VAL A 67 2.59 0.08 -14.84
CA VAL A 67 3.68 0.80 -14.16
C VAL A 67 3.45 2.32 -14.16
N ARG A 68 2.99 2.88 -15.29
CA ARG A 68 2.66 4.32 -15.37
C ARG A 68 1.47 4.69 -14.50
N LEU A 69 0.43 3.85 -14.46
CA LEU A 69 -0.73 4.07 -13.61
C LEU A 69 -0.38 3.91 -12.13
N GLU A 70 0.43 2.92 -11.75
CA GLU A 70 0.96 2.77 -10.39
C GLU A 70 1.75 4.01 -9.96
N ALA A 71 2.62 4.53 -10.83
CA ALA A 71 3.38 5.76 -10.56
C ALA A 71 2.47 6.99 -10.39
N LEU A 72 1.35 7.06 -11.10
CA LEU A 72 0.37 8.15 -10.98
C LEU A 72 -0.58 7.99 -9.79
N MET A 73 -0.92 6.74 -9.43
CA MET A 73 -1.92 6.43 -8.40
C MET A 73 -1.33 6.26 -7.00
N ALA A 74 -0.05 5.94 -6.89
CA ALA A 74 0.66 5.78 -5.63
C ALA A 74 2.13 6.20 -5.81
N PRO A 75 2.45 7.51 -5.76
CA PRO A 75 3.84 7.93 -5.63
C PRO A 75 4.38 7.23 -4.38
N ARG A 76 5.29 6.27 -4.56
CA ARG A 76 6.02 5.66 -3.45
C ARG A 76 6.76 6.80 -2.79
N ALA A 77 6.29 7.24 -1.62
CA ALA A 77 7.00 8.21 -0.82
C ALA A 77 8.38 7.59 -0.53
N VAL A 78 9.41 8.10 -1.20
CA VAL A 78 10.78 7.68 -0.95
C VAL A 78 11.18 8.41 0.32
N LEU A 79 11.02 7.74 1.46
CA LEU A 79 11.48 8.25 2.74
C LEU A 79 12.95 7.89 2.94
N ASN A 80 13.71 8.83 3.46
CA ASN A 80 15.05 8.57 3.97
C ASN A 80 15.00 7.52 5.11
N ALA A 81 16.05 6.71 5.22
CA ALA A 81 16.18 5.70 6.27
C ALA A 81 16.05 6.32 7.67
N MET A 82 16.62 7.51 7.89
CA MET A 82 16.51 8.21 9.18
C MET A 82 15.06 8.65 9.48
N ALA A 83 14.31 9.13 8.48
CA ALA A 83 12.90 9.48 8.65
C ALA A 83 12.07 8.25 9.05
N LEU A 84 12.39 7.09 8.46
CA LEU A 84 11.74 5.81 8.79
C LEU A 84 12.11 5.32 10.20
N GLU A 85 13.36 5.45 10.62
CA GLU A 85 13.79 5.14 12.00
C GLU A 85 13.08 6.03 13.02
N VAL A 86 13.02 7.34 12.77
CA VAL A 86 12.28 8.28 13.62
C VAL A 86 10.80 7.90 13.70
N ALA A 87 10.16 7.60 12.55
CA ALA A 87 8.77 7.15 12.51
C ALA A 87 8.53 5.90 13.36
N PHE A 88 9.36 4.87 13.21
CA PHE A 88 9.24 3.62 13.97
C PHE A 88 9.51 3.82 15.46
N TYR A 89 10.51 4.64 15.80
CA TYR A 89 10.77 5.01 17.18
C TYR A 89 9.56 5.70 17.81
N THR A 90 8.98 6.70 17.13
CA THR A 90 7.76 7.40 17.60
C THR A 90 6.61 6.42 17.80
N LEU A 91 6.37 5.50 16.86
CA LEU A 91 5.25 4.56 16.96
C LEU A 91 5.42 3.55 18.09
N ARG A 92 6.64 3.07 18.33
CA ARG A 92 6.93 2.08 19.38
C ARG A 92 6.93 2.68 20.78
N THR A 93 7.36 3.94 20.91
CA THR A 93 7.39 4.65 22.21
C THR A 93 6.06 5.29 22.56
N ASN A 94 5.16 5.47 21.59
CA ASN A 94 3.83 5.98 21.85
C ASN A 94 2.97 4.88 22.50
N GLU A 95 2.68 5.01 23.79
CA GLU A 95 1.84 4.06 24.54
C GLU A 95 0.34 4.37 24.41
N THR A 96 -0.02 5.60 24.06
CA THR A 96 -1.43 6.01 24.00
C THR A 96 -2.03 5.79 22.62
N GLY A 97 -1.22 5.71 21.55
CA GLY A 97 -1.69 5.67 20.16
C GLY A 97 -2.37 6.95 19.71
N ARG A 98 -2.16 8.05 20.43
CA ARG A 98 -2.71 9.37 20.09
C ARG A 98 -1.68 10.20 19.35
N GLY A 99 -2.17 11.21 18.64
CA GLY A 99 -1.34 12.33 18.14
C GLY A 99 -0.91 13.26 19.27
N ASP A 100 -0.26 12.73 20.32
CA ASP A 100 0.28 13.57 21.39
C ASP A 100 1.60 14.21 20.93
N SER A 101 1.88 15.42 21.43
CA SER A 101 3.08 16.17 21.01
C SER A 101 4.33 15.58 21.66
N VAL A 102 5.33 15.26 20.84
CA VAL A 102 6.65 14.77 21.28
C VAL A 102 7.65 15.93 21.21
N ILE A 103 8.32 16.19 22.33
CA ILE A 103 9.36 17.24 22.42
C ILE A 103 10.59 16.78 21.64
N PHE A 104 11.16 17.66 20.81
CA PHE A 104 12.30 17.30 19.96
C PHE A 104 13.53 16.87 20.78
N GLY A 105 13.75 17.47 21.95
CA GLY A 105 14.84 17.07 22.86
C GLY A 105 14.76 15.60 23.31
N THR A 106 13.56 15.03 23.44
CA THR A 106 13.40 13.59 23.75
C THR A 106 13.87 12.72 22.60
N LEU A 107 13.64 13.16 21.36
CA LEU A 107 14.15 12.47 20.17
C LEU A 107 15.69 12.55 20.11
N GLN A 108 16.27 13.72 20.39
CA GLN A 108 17.73 13.88 20.42
C GLN A 108 18.38 13.00 21.50
N ALA A 109 17.74 12.85 22.65
CA ALA A 109 18.22 11.97 23.72
C ALA A 109 18.16 10.47 23.34
N ALA A 110 17.26 10.08 22.43
CA ALA A 110 17.16 8.71 21.92
C ALA A 110 18.18 8.42 20.82
N PHE A 111 18.54 9.43 20.02
CA PHE A 111 19.47 9.33 18.89
C PHE A 111 20.76 10.11 19.16
N THR A 112 21.47 9.77 20.24
CA THR A 112 22.67 10.51 20.69
C THR A 112 23.84 10.45 19.71
N SER A 113 23.90 9.43 18.85
CA SER A 113 24.94 9.25 17.84
C SER A 113 24.64 9.99 16.53
N VAL A 114 23.45 10.56 16.36
CA VAL A 114 23.01 11.21 15.12
C VAL A 114 23.11 12.72 15.27
N GLU A 115 23.59 13.39 14.22
CA GLU A 115 23.65 14.85 14.19
C GLU A 115 22.24 15.47 14.27
N LYS A 116 22.12 16.55 15.05
CA LYS A 116 20.85 17.29 15.21
C LYS A 116 20.22 17.68 13.87
N ALA A 117 21.02 18.18 12.92
CA ALA A 117 20.53 18.64 11.62
C ALA A 117 19.85 17.50 10.84
N LEU A 118 20.45 16.30 10.82
CA LEU A 118 19.89 15.12 10.17
C LEU A 118 18.55 14.70 10.79
N LEU A 119 18.41 14.80 12.12
CA LEU A 119 17.14 14.54 12.80
C LEU A 119 16.07 15.60 12.45
N GLU A 120 16.47 16.87 12.35
CA GLU A 120 15.55 17.95 11.94
C GLU A 120 15.06 17.74 10.50
N GLU A 121 15.96 17.39 9.57
CA GLU A 121 15.62 17.06 8.19
C GLU A 121 14.69 15.84 8.10
N ALA A 122 14.98 14.78 8.86
CA ALA A 122 14.14 13.58 8.90
C ALA A 122 12.72 13.89 9.40
N VAL A 123 12.58 14.71 10.44
CA VAL A 123 11.25 15.13 10.95
C VAL A 123 10.55 16.06 9.95
N ALA A 124 11.30 16.95 9.28
CA ALA A 124 10.75 17.81 8.23
C ALA A 124 10.25 17.00 7.02
N GLU A 125 10.95 15.94 6.63
CA GLU A 125 10.53 15.01 5.58
C GLU A 125 9.24 14.28 5.95
N LEU A 126 9.15 13.74 7.17
CA LEU A 126 7.90 13.15 7.67
C LEU A 126 6.75 14.17 7.68
N ALA A 127 7.05 15.44 7.97
CA ALA A 127 6.04 16.50 7.98
C ALA A 127 5.58 16.85 6.56
N HIS A 128 6.50 16.88 5.61
CA HIS A 128 6.20 17.11 4.19
C HIS A 128 5.23 16.07 3.64
N HIS A 129 5.40 14.80 4.02
CA HIS A 129 4.49 13.71 3.64
C HIS A 129 3.21 13.64 4.49
N GLY A 130 3.00 14.57 5.43
CA GLY A 130 1.79 14.61 6.25
C GLY A 130 1.71 13.54 7.35
N TYR A 131 2.82 12.85 7.63
CA TYR A 131 2.89 11.84 8.70
C TYR A 131 3.06 12.48 10.08
N VAL A 132 3.69 13.65 10.17
CA VAL A 132 3.78 14.41 11.40
C VAL A 132 3.40 15.87 11.17
N THR A 133 2.97 16.56 12.23
CA THR A 133 2.90 18.02 12.23
C THR A 133 3.96 18.57 13.15
N THR A 134 4.65 19.62 12.73
CA THR A 134 5.73 20.23 13.50
C THR A 134 5.28 21.56 14.12
N SER A 135 5.93 21.91 15.22
CA SER A 135 5.81 23.22 15.85
C SER A 135 7.20 23.83 15.99
N SER A 136 7.33 25.11 15.67
CA SER A 136 8.58 25.85 15.74
C SER A 136 8.51 26.93 16.84
N ALA A 137 9.68 27.38 17.29
CA ALA A 137 9.82 28.51 18.19
C ALA A 137 11.09 29.30 17.84
N MET A 138 11.22 30.52 18.35
CA MET A 138 12.41 31.34 18.14
C MET A 138 13.66 30.56 18.59
N GLY A 139 14.64 30.39 17.69
CA GLY A 139 15.87 29.60 17.95
C GLY A 139 15.71 28.07 17.88
N HIS A 140 14.50 27.56 17.62
CA HIS A 140 14.21 26.13 17.51
C HIS A 140 13.39 25.85 16.24
N PRO A 141 14.04 25.46 15.12
CA PRO A 141 13.34 25.12 13.87
C PRO A 141 12.23 24.09 14.09
N ILE A 142 12.51 23.07 14.93
CA ILE A 142 11.53 22.10 15.40
C ILE A 142 11.60 22.05 16.93
N ARG A 143 10.58 22.60 17.60
CA ARG A 143 10.42 22.53 19.06
C ARG A 143 9.82 21.18 19.47
N ALA A 144 8.76 20.78 18.77
CA ALA A 144 8.05 19.54 19.01
C ALA A 144 7.36 19.10 17.71
N TYR A 145 7.10 17.80 17.59
CA TYR A 145 6.34 17.23 16.49
C TYR A 145 5.23 16.34 17.03
N ARG A 146 4.19 16.13 16.24
CA ARG A 146 3.01 15.35 16.59
C ARG A 146 2.73 14.33 15.49
N PRO A 147 2.63 13.02 15.81
CA PRO A 147 2.25 12.02 14.82
C PRO A 147 0.80 12.21 14.39
N THR A 148 0.54 12.11 13.09
CA THR A 148 -0.82 12.17 12.52
C THR A 148 -1.40 10.76 12.36
N ALA A 149 -2.70 10.67 12.10
CA ALA A 149 -3.36 9.39 11.78
C ALA A 149 -2.68 8.68 10.58
N ASN A 150 -2.16 9.44 9.61
CA ASN A 150 -1.50 8.89 8.43
C ASN A 150 -0.21 8.13 8.78
N LEU A 151 0.53 8.56 9.81
CA LEU A 151 1.72 7.82 10.27
C LEU A 151 1.33 6.43 10.77
N PHE A 152 0.25 6.34 11.57
CA PHE A 152 -0.22 5.06 12.08
C PHE A 152 -0.81 4.18 10.97
N LEU A 153 -1.55 4.76 10.02
CA LEU A 153 -2.08 4.02 8.88
C LEU A 153 -0.98 3.48 7.96
N ALA A 154 0.13 4.21 7.81
CA ALA A 154 1.23 3.83 6.92
C ALA A 154 2.19 2.81 7.55
N PHE A 155 2.51 2.96 8.83
CA PHE A 155 3.66 2.27 9.42
C PHE A 155 3.35 1.38 10.62
N ASP A 156 2.16 1.44 11.22
CA ASP A 156 1.90 0.73 12.48
C ASP A 156 1.97 -0.79 12.31
N LEU A 157 1.54 -1.32 11.16
CA LEU A 157 1.67 -2.74 10.84
C LEU A 157 3.14 -3.19 10.84
N ALA A 158 4.04 -2.38 10.27
CA ALA A 158 5.46 -2.68 10.25
C ALA A 158 6.14 -2.42 11.60
N ALA A 159 5.69 -1.42 12.35
CA ALA A 159 6.33 -0.98 13.59
C ALA A 159 5.92 -1.82 14.80
N THR A 160 4.63 -2.17 14.91
CA THR A 160 4.01 -2.82 16.08
C THR A 160 3.26 -4.12 15.74
N GLY A 161 3.05 -4.43 14.46
CA GLY A 161 2.30 -5.61 14.02
C GLY A 161 0.78 -5.43 14.06
N HIS A 162 0.29 -4.24 14.39
CA HIS A 162 -1.14 -3.92 14.40
C HIS A 162 -1.55 -3.27 13.09
N ASP A 163 -2.57 -3.82 12.44
CA ASP A 163 -3.14 -3.25 11.23
C ASP A 163 -4.22 -2.21 11.59
N THR A 164 -3.78 -0.95 11.72
CA THR A 164 -4.66 0.19 12.00
C THR A 164 -5.84 0.30 11.01
N ARG A 165 -5.63 -0.10 9.75
CA ARG A 165 -6.67 -0.01 8.70
C ARG A 165 -7.72 -1.09 8.89
N ALA A 166 -7.29 -2.32 9.15
CA ALA A 166 -8.19 -3.42 9.49
C ALA A 166 -8.95 -3.13 10.79
N ASP A 167 -8.26 -2.60 11.80
CA ASP A 167 -8.87 -2.23 13.09
C ASP A 167 -9.92 -1.13 12.94
N ALA A 168 -9.64 -0.09 12.15
CA ALA A 168 -10.63 0.96 11.84
C ALA A 168 -11.86 0.41 11.09
N THR A 169 -11.63 -0.53 10.17
CA THR A 169 -12.72 -1.20 9.44
C THR A 169 -13.61 -2.03 10.37
N GLU A 170 -13.01 -2.72 11.34
CA GLU A 170 -13.74 -3.49 12.35
C GLU A 170 -14.58 -2.58 13.24
N ILE A 171 -14.01 -1.46 13.72
CA ILE A 171 -14.76 -0.47 14.51
C ILE A 171 -15.95 0.07 13.69
N ALA A 172 -15.73 0.42 12.42
CA ALA A 172 -16.79 0.90 11.54
C ALA A 172 -17.92 -0.12 11.38
N ARG A 173 -17.59 -1.41 11.25
CA ARG A 173 -18.56 -2.51 11.17
C ARG A 173 -19.39 -2.62 12.44
N ILE A 174 -18.75 -2.58 13.60
CA ILE A 174 -19.42 -2.65 14.92
C ILE A 174 -20.37 -1.46 15.09
N TRP A 175 -19.90 -0.24 14.78
CA TRP A 175 -20.70 0.99 14.86
C TRP A 175 -21.93 1.02 13.95
N LEU A 176 -21.89 0.31 12.82
CA LEU A 176 -23.02 0.17 11.91
C LEU A 176 -24.05 -0.86 12.40
N ALA A 177 -23.61 -1.86 13.16
CA ALA A 177 -24.43 -2.95 13.66
C ALA A 177 -25.07 -2.62 15.02
N GLU A 178 -24.33 -1.98 15.92
CA GLU A 178 -24.70 -1.84 17.33
C GLU A 178 -24.63 -0.37 17.79
N ASP A 179 -25.79 0.22 18.06
CA ASP A 179 -25.89 1.63 18.48
C ASP A 179 -25.25 1.89 19.85
N GLU A 180 -25.24 0.90 20.74
CA GLU A 180 -24.61 1.00 22.06
C GLU A 180 -23.08 1.11 21.99
N MET A 181 -22.48 0.56 20.94
CA MET A 181 -21.02 0.55 20.74
C MET A 181 -20.48 1.90 20.23
N ARG A 182 -21.37 2.88 20.00
CA ARG A 182 -21.00 4.26 19.72
C ARG A 182 -20.37 4.97 20.94
N SER A 183 -20.55 4.42 22.14
CA SER A 183 -19.72 4.74 23.31
C SER A 183 -18.39 4.00 23.22
N VAL A 184 -17.29 4.75 23.14
CA VAL A 184 -15.94 4.18 22.94
C VAL A 184 -15.48 3.40 24.17
N HIS A 185 -15.99 3.76 25.36
CA HIS A 185 -15.75 2.98 26.57
C HIS A 185 -16.28 1.55 26.44
N ARG A 186 -17.54 1.40 26.01
CA ARG A 186 -18.17 0.09 25.77
C ARG A 186 -17.48 -0.66 24.63
N LEU A 187 -17.13 0.05 23.56
CA LEU A 187 -16.39 -0.53 22.44
C LEU A 187 -15.04 -1.12 22.90
N LYS A 188 -14.29 -0.39 23.73
CA LYS A 188 -13.01 -0.86 24.28
C LYS A 188 -13.19 -2.11 25.13
N GLU A 189 -14.19 -2.11 26.02
CA GLU A 189 -14.50 -3.28 26.87
C GLU A 189 -14.89 -4.50 26.03
N ARG A 190 -15.69 -4.29 24.98
CA ARG A 190 -16.15 -5.34 24.06
C ARG A 190 -15.01 -5.97 23.25
N LEU A 191 -14.08 -5.14 22.78
CA LEU A 191 -12.95 -5.57 21.94
C LEU A 191 -11.77 -6.12 22.75
N GLY A 192 -11.64 -5.70 24.02
CA GLY A 192 -10.48 -6.04 24.86
C GLY A 192 -9.16 -5.46 24.34
N TRP A 193 -9.21 -4.45 23.45
CA TRP A 193 -8.00 -3.87 22.85
C TRP A 193 -7.28 -2.93 23.82
N SER A 194 -5.95 -2.90 23.69
CA SER A 194 -5.14 -1.88 24.35
C SER A 194 -5.51 -0.50 23.78
N VAL A 195 -5.33 0.53 24.62
CA VAL A 195 -5.56 1.93 24.22
C VAL A 195 -4.70 2.30 23.01
N ARG A 196 -3.45 1.80 22.97
CA ARG A 196 -2.51 1.99 21.86
C ARG A 196 -3.02 1.46 20.52
N ARG A 197 -3.73 0.34 20.51
CA ARG A 197 -4.31 -0.23 19.28
C ARG A 197 -5.60 0.48 18.89
N LEU A 198 -6.42 0.84 19.88
CA LEU A 198 -7.73 1.44 19.66
C LEU A 198 -7.66 2.88 19.11
N ASN A 199 -6.81 3.73 19.71
CA ASN A 199 -6.80 5.15 19.39
C ASN A 199 -6.38 5.48 17.95
N PRO A 200 -5.37 4.84 17.34
CA PRO A 200 -5.01 5.08 15.95
C PRO A 200 -6.17 4.79 15.00
N ALA A 201 -6.88 3.68 15.22
CA ALA A 201 -8.04 3.29 14.43
C ALA A 201 -9.19 4.32 14.58
N LEU A 202 -9.43 4.83 15.79
CA LEU A 202 -10.39 5.91 16.02
C LEU A 202 -9.96 7.21 15.32
N CYS A 203 -8.71 7.61 15.45
CA CYS A 203 -8.15 8.80 14.79
C CYS A 203 -8.28 8.72 13.27
N ALA A 204 -8.08 7.53 12.69
CA ALA A 204 -8.26 7.30 11.26
C ALA A 204 -9.72 7.49 10.80
N LEU A 205 -10.70 7.16 11.64
CA LEU A 205 -12.13 7.38 11.36
C LEU A 205 -12.59 8.83 11.59
N ARG A 206 -11.80 9.66 12.30
CA ARG A 206 -12.16 11.05 12.63
C ARG A 206 -12.66 11.89 11.45
N PRO A 207 -12.05 11.85 10.24
CA PRO A 207 -12.47 12.67 9.09
C PRO A 207 -13.88 12.36 8.59
N VAL A 208 -14.41 11.16 8.90
CA VAL A 208 -15.79 10.78 8.54
C VAL A 208 -16.82 11.64 9.26
N PHE A 209 -16.48 12.12 10.47
CA PHE A 209 -17.37 12.81 11.38
C PHE A 209 -17.18 14.33 11.32
N PRO A 210 -18.19 15.09 10.89
CA PRO A 210 -18.21 16.55 10.98
C PRO A 210 -18.07 17.05 12.42
N GLU A 211 -17.89 18.37 12.57
CA GLU A 211 -17.92 19.00 13.89
C GLU A 211 -19.22 18.71 14.65
N GLY A 212 -19.12 18.46 15.96
CA GLY A 212 -20.26 18.13 16.81
C GLY A 212 -20.74 16.68 16.74
N ARG A 213 -20.26 15.86 15.78
CA ARG A 213 -20.56 14.42 15.70
C ARG A 213 -19.52 13.52 16.38
N TRP A 214 -18.44 14.12 16.83
CA TRP A 214 -17.34 13.48 17.54
C TRP A 214 -17.16 14.17 18.88
N SER A 215 -17.19 13.40 19.97
CA SER A 215 -17.06 13.99 21.31
C SER A 215 -15.74 14.74 21.44
N ARG A 216 -15.82 15.97 21.97
CA ARG A 216 -14.68 16.82 22.35
C ARG A 216 -14.32 16.69 23.82
N GLU A 217 -14.97 15.78 24.55
CA GLU A 217 -14.66 15.50 25.94
C GLU A 217 -13.20 15.08 26.07
N VAL A 218 -12.47 15.76 26.96
CA VAL A 218 -11.06 15.47 27.21
C VAL A 218 -10.97 14.24 28.08
N HIS A 219 -10.51 13.13 27.51
CA HIS A 219 -10.22 11.90 28.25
C HIS A 219 -8.69 11.72 28.39
N PRO A 220 -8.18 11.24 29.55
CA PRO A 220 -6.74 11.06 29.75
C PRO A 220 -6.13 10.09 28.72
N THR A 221 -6.87 9.06 28.32
CA THR A 221 -6.32 7.97 27.50
C THR A 221 -7.00 7.77 26.16
N LEU A 222 -8.22 8.24 25.93
CA LEU A 222 -8.99 7.91 24.72
C LEU A 222 -8.96 9.09 23.74
N ALA A 223 -8.93 8.79 22.45
CA ALA A 223 -9.02 9.81 21.39
C ALA A 223 -10.41 10.46 21.34
N THR A 224 -11.46 9.74 21.74
CA THR A 224 -12.81 10.26 21.95
C THR A 224 -13.59 9.36 22.90
N THR A 225 -14.61 9.91 23.54
CA THR A 225 -15.47 9.14 24.45
C THR A 225 -16.70 8.57 23.76
N SER A 226 -17.21 9.24 22.73
CA SER A 226 -18.38 8.81 21.98
C SER A 226 -18.47 9.45 20.60
N VAL A 227 -19.25 8.81 19.71
CA VAL A 227 -19.57 9.31 18.37
C VAL A 227 -21.07 9.33 18.14
N LEU A 228 -21.53 10.30 17.36
CA LEU A 228 -22.91 10.39 16.90
C LEU A 228 -22.96 10.06 15.42
N ILE A 229 -23.63 8.96 15.07
CA ILE A 229 -23.72 8.47 13.70
C ILE A 229 -25.10 8.80 13.13
N THR A 230 -25.14 9.62 12.09
CA THR A 230 -26.36 9.93 11.32
C THR A 230 -26.36 9.16 9.99
N PRO A 231 -27.42 9.25 9.16
CA PRO A 231 -27.44 8.57 7.87
C PRO A 231 -26.24 8.89 6.96
N ASP A 232 -25.67 10.10 7.03
CA ASP A 232 -24.48 10.48 6.25
C ASP A 232 -23.23 9.71 6.71
N GLU A 233 -22.95 9.69 8.02
CA GLU A 233 -21.83 8.91 8.54
C GLU A 233 -22.05 7.40 8.32
N ARG A 234 -23.29 6.90 8.42
CA ARG A 234 -23.60 5.49 8.08
C ARG A 234 -23.28 5.16 6.62
N PHE A 235 -23.45 6.10 5.69
CA PHE A 235 -23.09 5.90 4.30
C PHE A 235 -21.56 5.82 4.13
N LYS A 236 -20.83 6.79 4.69
CA LYS A 236 -19.36 6.83 4.63
C LYS A 236 -18.70 5.61 5.31
N LEU A 237 -19.17 5.23 6.50
CA LEU A 237 -18.69 4.03 7.20
C LEU A 237 -18.95 2.76 6.38
N ARG A 238 -20.09 2.65 5.69
CA ARG A 238 -20.36 1.50 4.79
C ARG A 238 -19.40 1.45 3.62
N GLN A 239 -19.03 2.60 3.05
CA GLN A 239 -18.01 2.65 1.99
C GLN A 239 -16.65 2.19 2.51
N ILE A 240 -16.25 2.58 3.71
CA ILE A 240 -15.01 2.10 4.35
C ILE A 240 -15.05 0.58 4.51
N VAL A 241 -16.15 0.02 5.06
CA VAL A 241 -16.28 -1.44 5.27
C VAL A 241 -16.26 -2.22 3.94
N THR A 242 -16.82 -1.66 2.88
CA THR A 242 -16.89 -2.32 1.56
C THR A 242 -15.57 -2.23 0.79
N SER A 243 -14.90 -1.08 0.85
CA SER A 243 -13.65 -0.84 0.11
C SER A 243 -12.40 -1.28 0.87
N GLY A 244 -12.47 -1.41 2.20
CA GLY A 244 -11.32 -1.61 3.07
C GLY A 244 -10.36 -0.40 3.12
N ARG A 245 -10.78 0.75 2.57
CA ARG A 245 -9.97 1.99 2.53
C ARG A 245 -10.46 2.96 3.59
N VAL A 246 -9.51 3.50 4.34
CA VAL A 246 -9.74 4.43 5.47
C VAL A 246 -9.06 5.79 5.20
N ASP A 247 -8.34 5.88 4.07
CA ASP A 247 -7.65 7.05 3.51
C ASP A 247 -8.57 7.93 2.65
#